data_AF-A0A258BNA4-F1
#
_entry.id   AF-A0A258BNA4-F1
#
_cell.length_a   1.000
_cell.length_b   1.000
_cell.length_c   1.000
_cell.angle_alpha   90.00
_cell.angle_beta   90.00
_cell.angle_gamma   90.00
#
_symmetry.space_group_name_H-M   'P 1'
#
loop_
_entity.id
_entity.type
_entity.pdbx_description
1 polymer ?
#
loop_
_entity_poly.entity_id
_entity_poly.type
_entity_poly.pdbx_seq_one_letter_code
_entity_poly.pdbx_strand_id
1 'polypeptide(L)'
;MQQIVLAQYCEGAPKPSDFRLETQPLPEPKDGQFRVAHVWCSVDPGTRSRLSGGDSYAAALPLGKPIDGFSVGVIDASNHPDWPVGTKVFCAGGWKTHSLQSGKGFIGKVADVPGVPLSAWIGVLGVPGLTAWFGIKDVARFKAGDAVLVTSAAGPVGATAGQLAKAWGASKVVGVAGSDEKCRWLTETAGFDAAINYKTAADLTAAIAAEFPKGVDILFDNVGNAMVNRMLP
;
A
#
# COMPACT_ATOMS: atom_id res chain seq x y z
N MET A 1 10.21 22.03 -10.12
CA MET A 1 9.64 20.71 -9.77
C MET A 1 8.55 20.31 -10.75
N GLN A 2 8.44 19.02 -11.04
CA GLN A 2 7.29 18.42 -11.74
C GLN A 2 6.28 17.83 -10.75
N GLN A 3 5.00 17.85 -11.13
CA GLN A 3 3.90 17.25 -10.37
C GLN A 3 2.79 16.73 -11.29
N ILE A 4 2.07 15.70 -10.85
CA ILE A 4 0.85 15.24 -11.48
C ILE A 4 -0.33 15.81 -10.72
N VAL A 5 -1.22 16.52 -11.41
CA VAL A 5 -2.44 17.08 -10.85
C VAL A 5 -3.69 16.38 -11.38
N LEU A 6 -4.77 16.42 -10.61
CA LEU A 6 -6.08 15.98 -11.06
C LEU A 6 -6.67 17.01 -12.02
N ALA A 7 -6.81 16.67 -13.30
CA ALA A 7 -7.36 17.56 -14.32
C ALA A 7 -8.90 17.56 -14.33
N GLN A 8 -9.50 16.41 -14.06
CA GLN A 8 -10.93 16.18 -13.97
C GLN A 8 -11.19 14.97 -13.06
N TYR A 9 -12.40 14.82 -12.55
CA TYR A 9 -12.74 13.65 -11.72
C TYR A 9 -12.79 12.38 -12.56
N CYS A 10 -12.28 11.28 -11.99
CA CYS A 10 -12.26 9.97 -12.62
C CYS A 10 -13.66 9.33 -12.60
N GLU A 11 -14.25 9.17 -13.78
CA GLU A 11 -15.42 8.33 -14.00
C GLU A 11 -14.98 6.89 -14.33
N GLY A 12 -15.39 5.93 -13.50
CA GLY A 12 -14.96 4.53 -13.69
C GLY A 12 -13.45 4.32 -13.47
N ALA A 13 -12.79 3.60 -14.37
CA ALA A 13 -11.36 3.36 -14.30
C ALA A 13 -10.58 4.64 -14.66
N PRO A 14 -9.55 5.04 -13.87
CA PRO A 14 -8.73 6.20 -14.21
C PRO A 14 -8.08 6.07 -15.59
N LYS A 15 -8.08 7.15 -16.35
CA LYS A 15 -7.44 7.25 -17.66
C LYS A 15 -6.42 8.38 -17.68
N PRO A 16 -5.42 8.35 -18.60
CA PRO A 16 -4.38 9.39 -18.65
C PRO A 16 -4.92 10.82 -18.75
N SER A 17 -6.05 11.03 -19.42
CA SER A 17 -6.68 12.35 -19.56
C SER A 17 -7.31 12.90 -18.27
N ASP A 18 -7.44 12.08 -17.23
CA ASP A 18 -7.89 12.56 -15.92
C ASP A 18 -6.80 13.33 -15.18
N PHE A 19 -5.56 13.25 -15.66
CA PHE A 19 -4.38 13.81 -15.03
C PHE A 19 -3.66 14.77 -15.97
N ARG A 20 -2.87 15.68 -15.38
CA ARG A 20 -1.98 16.57 -16.13
C ARG A 20 -0.63 16.67 -15.44
N LEU A 21 0.43 16.59 -16.22
CA LEU A 21 1.79 16.91 -15.77
C LEU A 21 1.98 18.44 -15.78
N GLU A 22 2.40 18.99 -14.65
CA GLU A 22 2.73 20.41 -14.52
C GLU A 22 4.17 20.59 -14.06
N THR A 23 4.79 21.66 -14.55
CA THR A 23 6.12 22.11 -14.15
C THR A 23 6.00 23.47 -13.46
N GLN A 24 6.60 23.58 -12.28
CA GLN A 24 6.65 24.81 -11.50
C GLN A 24 8.09 25.08 -11.04
N PRO A 25 8.44 26.30 -10.60
CA PRO A 25 9.72 26.56 -9.94
C PRO A 25 9.95 25.60 -8.76
N LEU A 26 11.20 25.29 -8.47
CA LEU A 26 11.54 24.51 -7.28
C LEU A 26 11.24 25.37 -6.03
N PRO A 27 10.48 24.88 -5.04
CA PRO A 27 10.12 25.69 -3.88
C PRO A 27 11.29 25.80 -2.91
N GLU A 28 11.57 26.98 -2.37
CA GLU A 28 12.63 27.17 -1.38
C GLU A 28 12.09 27.04 0.05
N PRO A 29 12.79 26.32 0.96
CA PRO A 29 12.35 26.20 2.35
C PRO A 29 12.36 27.55 3.08
N LYS A 30 11.29 27.85 3.81
CA LYS A 30 11.28 28.94 4.81
C LYS A 30 11.88 28.45 6.14
N ASP A 31 11.98 29.35 7.11
CA ASP A 31 12.37 29.00 8.48
C ASP A 31 11.50 27.86 9.04
N GLY A 32 12.16 26.86 9.65
CA GLY A 32 11.50 25.65 10.15
C GLY A 32 10.98 24.71 9.06
N GLN A 33 11.40 24.87 7.81
CA GLN A 33 11.05 23.97 6.71
C GLN A 33 12.28 23.33 6.07
N PHE A 34 12.03 22.25 5.34
CA PHE A 34 12.99 21.59 4.48
C PHE A 34 12.30 21.07 3.22
N ARG A 35 13.08 20.87 2.16
CA ARG A 35 12.63 20.30 0.91
C ARG A 35 13.09 18.86 0.80
N VAL A 36 12.18 18.00 0.37
CA VAL A 36 12.45 16.59 0.07
C VAL A 36 12.45 16.42 -1.43
N ALA A 37 13.53 15.89 -1.99
CA ALA A 37 13.59 15.36 -3.34
C ALA A 37 13.09 13.91 -3.32
N HIS A 38 11.97 13.64 -3.99
CA HIS A 38 11.32 12.33 -3.98
C HIS A 38 12.00 11.36 -4.95
N VAL A 39 12.25 10.13 -4.47
CA VAL A 39 12.81 9.03 -5.26
C VAL A 39 11.73 8.01 -5.60
N TRP A 40 10.81 7.78 -4.68
CA TRP A 40 9.66 6.88 -4.84
C TRP A 40 8.39 7.56 -4.37
N CYS A 41 7.29 7.29 -5.06
CA CYS A 41 5.94 7.69 -4.67
C CYS A 41 5.02 6.47 -4.70
N SER A 42 4.05 6.41 -3.78
CA SER A 42 3.09 5.31 -3.71
C SER A 42 1.95 5.50 -4.71
N VAL A 43 1.42 4.37 -5.18
CA VAL A 43 0.18 4.28 -5.95
C VAL A 43 -0.76 3.38 -5.18
N ASP A 44 -1.66 3.98 -4.41
CA ASP A 44 -2.49 3.28 -3.44
C ASP A 44 -3.94 3.17 -3.92
N PRO A 45 -4.60 2.00 -3.81
CA PRO A 45 -6.01 1.86 -4.16
C PRO A 45 -6.93 2.82 -3.39
N GLY A 46 -6.56 3.14 -2.14
CA GLY A 46 -7.30 4.07 -1.30
C GLY A 46 -7.41 5.49 -1.88
N THR A 47 -6.47 5.91 -2.74
CA THR A 47 -6.53 7.22 -3.40
C THR A 47 -7.73 7.33 -4.35
N ARG A 48 -8.24 6.20 -4.87
CA ARG A 48 -9.30 6.19 -5.89
C ARG A 48 -10.57 6.91 -5.46
N SER A 49 -10.99 6.84 -4.21
CA SER A 49 -12.22 7.51 -3.75
C SER A 49 -12.11 9.03 -3.85
N ARG A 50 -10.93 9.57 -3.57
CA ARG A 50 -10.65 11.02 -3.65
C ARG A 50 -10.62 11.55 -5.07
N LEU A 51 -10.39 10.69 -6.06
CA LEU A 51 -10.32 11.06 -7.48
C LEU A 51 -11.70 11.15 -8.16
N SER A 52 -12.76 10.61 -7.55
CA SER A 52 -14.09 10.51 -8.19
C SER A 52 -15.04 11.68 -7.95
N GLY A 53 -14.70 12.65 -7.10
CA GLY A 53 -15.55 13.83 -6.81
C GLY A 53 -16.86 13.56 -6.07
N GLY A 54 -17.28 12.29 -5.91
CA GLY A 54 -18.49 11.88 -5.17
C GLY A 54 -18.27 11.66 -3.67
N ASP A 55 -19.37 11.37 -2.97
CA ASP A 55 -19.37 11.14 -1.52
C ASP A 55 -18.52 9.93 -1.15
N SER A 56 -17.56 10.16 -0.25
CA SER A 56 -16.71 9.12 0.33
C SER A 56 -16.33 9.49 1.75
N TYR A 57 -15.78 8.53 2.51
CA TYR A 57 -15.21 8.76 3.84
C TYR A 57 -14.03 9.74 3.82
N ALA A 58 -13.38 9.92 2.65
CA ALA A 58 -12.32 10.88 2.44
C ALA A 58 -12.79 12.00 1.51
N ALA A 59 -12.48 13.26 1.86
CA ALA A 59 -12.80 14.41 1.04
C ALA A 59 -12.18 14.29 -0.37
N ALA A 60 -12.96 14.65 -1.38
CA ALA A 60 -12.50 14.68 -2.77
C ALA A 60 -11.29 15.59 -2.93
N LEU A 61 -10.34 15.18 -3.76
CA LEU A 61 -9.18 15.99 -4.11
C LEU A 61 -9.65 17.13 -5.04
N PRO A 62 -9.40 18.41 -4.72
CA PRO A 62 -9.82 19.50 -5.59
C PRO A 62 -9.11 19.43 -6.95
N LEU A 63 -9.82 19.80 -8.02
CA LEU A 63 -9.24 19.88 -9.36
C LEU A 63 -8.06 20.85 -9.40
N GLY A 64 -7.06 20.53 -10.21
CA GLY A 64 -5.79 21.26 -10.33
C GLY A 64 -4.86 21.08 -9.14
N LYS A 65 -5.20 20.25 -8.14
CA LYS A 65 -4.30 19.91 -7.04
C LYS A 65 -3.45 18.67 -7.35
N PRO A 66 -2.22 18.59 -6.82
CA PRO A 66 -1.38 17.41 -6.97
C PRO A 66 -2.05 16.17 -6.39
N ILE A 67 -1.83 15.02 -7.02
CA ILE A 67 -2.35 13.75 -6.49
C ILE A 67 -1.72 13.46 -5.12
N ASP A 68 -2.55 13.16 -4.13
CA ASP A 68 -2.13 12.76 -2.79
C ASP A 68 -1.44 11.39 -2.83
N GLY A 69 -0.49 11.19 -1.93
CA GLY A 69 0.26 9.94 -1.84
C GLY A 69 1.42 10.04 -0.87
N PHE A 70 1.97 8.90 -0.52
CA PHE A 70 3.19 8.82 0.27
C PHE A 70 4.40 8.85 -0.65
N SER A 71 5.53 9.28 -0.11
CA SER A 71 6.77 9.38 -0.85
C SER A 71 7.95 9.04 0.06
N VAL A 72 9.01 8.53 -0.55
CA VAL A 72 10.31 8.35 0.08
C VAL A 72 11.34 9.14 -0.71
N GLY A 73 12.22 9.85 -0.02
CA GLY A 73 13.15 10.78 -0.64
C GLY A 73 14.32 11.16 0.25
N VAL A 74 15.07 12.15 -0.22
CA VAL A 74 16.23 12.71 0.47
C VAL A 74 16.05 14.22 0.62
N ILE A 75 16.42 14.76 1.78
CA ILE A 75 16.41 16.20 1.99
C ILE A 75 17.51 16.84 1.14
N ASP A 76 17.16 17.75 0.23
CA ASP A 76 18.11 18.44 -0.65
C ASP A 76 18.36 19.91 -0.25
N ALA A 77 17.44 20.51 0.52
CA ALA A 77 17.60 21.84 1.12
C ALA A 77 16.89 21.88 2.48
N SER A 78 17.47 22.56 3.47
CA SER A 78 16.88 22.63 4.82
C SER A 78 17.21 23.92 5.56
N ASN A 79 16.17 24.52 6.13
CA ASN A 79 16.21 25.58 7.13
C ASN A 79 15.61 25.06 8.46
N HIS A 80 15.76 23.76 8.74
CA HIS A 80 15.28 23.13 9.97
C HIS A 80 16.42 22.33 10.64
N PRO A 81 16.83 22.67 11.88
CA PRO A 81 18.02 22.09 12.52
C PRO A 81 17.97 20.57 12.71
N ASP A 82 16.79 20.02 13.05
CA ASP A 82 16.63 18.57 13.25
C ASP A 82 16.56 17.74 11.95
N TRP A 83 16.50 18.39 10.78
CA TRP A 83 16.29 17.75 9.49
C TRP A 83 17.37 18.19 8.49
N PRO A 84 18.63 17.76 8.66
CA PRO A 84 19.73 18.21 7.81
C PRO A 84 19.63 17.65 6.39
N VAL A 85 20.24 18.37 5.44
CA VAL A 85 20.43 17.91 4.05
C VAL A 85 21.11 16.54 4.02
N GLY A 86 20.69 15.67 3.11
CA GLY A 86 21.15 14.28 2.99
C GLY A 86 20.35 13.27 3.81
N THR A 87 19.47 13.71 4.71
CA THR A 87 18.61 12.81 5.49
C THR A 87 17.62 12.08 4.57
N LYS A 88 17.58 10.75 4.64
CA LYS A 88 16.56 9.91 3.99
C LYS A 88 15.27 9.98 4.80
N VAL A 89 14.13 10.20 4.14
CA VAL A 89 12.83 10.38 4.81
C VAL A 89 11.71 9.70 4.05
N PHE A 90 10.66 9.28 4.79
CA PHE A 90 9.34 9.03 4.23
C PHE A 90 8.41 10.19 4.63
N CYS A 91 7.45 10.53 3.78
CA CYS A 91 6.50 11.62 4.05
C CYS A 91 5.21 11.51 3.23
N ALA A 92 4.21 12.32 3.59
CA ALA A 92 3.11 12.66 2.68
C ALA A 92 3.60 13.67 1.63
N GLY A 93 4.21 13.15 0.56
CA GLY A 93 4.83 13.95 -0.50
C GLY A 93 3.94 14.16 -1.72
N GLY A 94 2.98 13.28 -1.97
CA GLY A 94 2.15 13.29 -3.18
C GLY A 94 2.93 12.95 -4.45
N TRP A 95 2.25 12.99 -5.60
CA TRP A 95 2.86 12.72 -6.91
C TRP A 95 3.60 13.93 -7.43
N LYS A 96 4.72 14.23 -6.78
CA LYS A 96 5.61 15.34 -7.07
C LYS A 96 7.04 14.86 -7.07
N THR A 97 7.90 15.58 -7.77
CA THR A 97 9.36 15.39 -7.69
C THR A 97 9.93 15.96 -6.40
N HIS A 98 9.31 17.00 -5.84
CA HIS A 98 9.74 17.63 -4.59
C HIS A 98 8.54 18.08 -3.75
N SER A 99 8.74 18.20 -2.43
CA SER A 99 7.79 18.85 -1.53
C SER A 99 8.50 19.58 -0.40
N LEU A 100 7.88 20.67 0.08
CA LEU A 100 8.27 21.30 1.33
C LEU A 100 7.59 20.59 2.50
N GLN A 101 8.35 20.40 3.57
CA GLN A 101 7.94 19.74 4.80
C GLN A 101 8.39 20.58 6.00
N SER A 102 7.70 20.43 7.13
CA SER A 102 8.00 21.13 8.39
C SER A 102 8.37 20.19 9.54
N GLY A 103 8.51 18.89 9.26
CA GLY A 103 8.70 17.87 10.28
C GLY A 103 7.43 17.49 11.06
N LYS A 104 6.27 18.04 10.68
CA LYS A 104 4.96 17.73 11.28
C LYS A 104 4.09 16.88 10.33
N GLY A 105 3.21 16.07 10.91
CA GLY A 105 2.31 15.19 10.16
C GLY A 105 2.93 13.83 9.86
N PHE A 106 2.51 13.18 8.77
CA PHE A 106 3.08 11.90 8.35
C PHE A 106 4.45 12.12 7.71
N ILE A 107 5.49 12.11 8.55
CA ILE A 107 6.88 12.25 8.15
C ILE A 107 7.80 11.57 9.17
N GLY A 108 8.86 10.94 8.69
CA GLY A 108 9.85 10.29 9.55
C GLY A 108 11.18 10.08 8.83
N LYS A 109 12.23 9.92 9.64
CA LYS A 109 13.57 9.57 9.16
C LYS A 109 13.58 8.08 8.82
N VAL A 110 14.14 7.76 7.66
CA VAL A 110 14.38 6.37 7.26
C VAL A 110 15.65 5.88 7.96
N ALA A 111 15.54 4.72 8.62
CA ALA A 111 16.71 4.09 9.22
C ALA A 111 17.65 3.55 8.13
N ASP A 112 18.95 3.70 8.35
CA ASP A 112 19.97 3.14 7.46
C ASP A 112 20.21 1.68 7.86
N VAL A 113 19.55 0.76 7.16
CA VAL A 113 19.63 -0.68 7.42
C VAL A 113 20.42 -1.33 6.27
N PRO A 114 21.58 -1.97 6.55
CA PRO A 114 22.39 -2.62 5.53
C PRO A 114 21.58 -3.61 4.67
N GLY A 115 21.71 -3.50 3.35
CA GLY A 115 21.03 -4.37 2.39
C GLY A 115 19.55 -4.05 2.15
N VAL A 116 18.95 -3.10 2.86
CA VAL A 116 17.55 -2.70 2.66
C VAL A 116 17.49 -1.51 1.69
N PRO A 117 16.88 -1.67 0.50
CA PRO A 117 16.76 -0.58 -0.45
C PRO A 117 15.77 0.48 0.05
N LEU A 118 15.99 1.74 -0.35
CA LEU A 118 15.11 2.85 0.03
C LEU A 118 13.65 2.62 -0.41
N SER A 119 13.44 1.92 -1.53
CA SER A 119 12.11 1.53 -2.01
C SER A 119 11.34 0.62 -1.04
N ALA A 120 12.00 -0.13 -0.15
CA ALA A 120 11.31 -0.94 0.83
C ALA A 120 10.41 -0.09 1.75
N TRP A 121 10.79 1.17 1.99
CA TRP A 121 10.09 2.11 2.86
C TRP A 121 8.83 2.73 2.23
N ILE A 122 8.62 2.59 0.91
CA ILE A 122 7.32 2.91 0.30
C ILE A 122 6.35 1.71 0.34
N GLY A 123 6.88 0.50 0.60
CA GLY A 123 6.15 -0.76 0.59
C GLY A 123 6.14 -1.47 1.95
N VAL A 124 6.87 -2.58 2.04
CA VAL A 124 6.85 -3.51 3.21
C VAL A 124 7.35 -2.89 4.52
N LEU A 125 8.18 -1.85 4.48
CA LEU A 125 8.59 -1.09 5.67
C LEU A 125 7.82 0.23 5.83
N GLY A 126 6.86 0.49 4.94
CA GLY A 126 6.00 1.66 4.95
C GLY A 126 4.56 1.31 5.33
N VAL A 127 3.63 2.13 4.83
CA VAL A 127 2.19 1.99 5.12
C VAL A 127 1.66 0.58 4.79
N PRO A 128 1.94 -0.04 3.63
CA PRO A 128 1.46 -1.39 3.36
C PRO A 128 1.89 -2.44 4.39
N GLY A 129 3.15 -2.39 4.84
CA GLY A 129 3.66 -3.30 5.85
C GLY A 129 3.07 -3.05 7.24
N LEU A 130 2.93 -1.78 7.64
CA LEU A 130 2.27 -1.42 8.89
C LEU A 130 0.80 -1.87 8.89
N THR A 131 0.08 -1.70 7.78
CA THR A 131 -1.30 -2.19 7.62
C THR A 131 -1.37 -3.70 7.79
N ALA A 132 -0.45 -4.45 7.15
CA ALA A 132 -0.39 -5.90 7.29
C ALA A 132 -0.11 -6.31 8.75
N TRP A 133 0.91 -5.70 9.37
CA TRP A 133 1.32 -5.99 10.74
C TRP A 133 0.21 -5.75 11.75
N PHE A 134 -0.38 -4.55 11.76
CA PHE A 134 -1.44 -4.21 12.71
C PHE A 134 -2.74 -4.97 12.40
N GLY A 135 -3.05 -5.18 11.11
CA GLY A 135 -4.21 -5.95 10.70
C GLY A 135 -4.18 -7.39 11.21
N ILE A 136 -3.04 -8.08 11.07
CA ILE A 136 -2.94 -9.48 11.49
C ILE A 136 -2.73 -9.61 13.01
N LYS A 137 -1.92 -8.72 13.60
CA LYS A 137 -1.56 -8.80 15.01
C LYS A 137 -2.62 -8.24 15.95
N ASP A 138 -3.11 -7.04 15.69
CA ASP A 138 -3.91 -6.30 16.67
C ASP A 138 -5.41 -6.40 16.37
N VAL A 139 -5.78 -6.39 15.08
CA VAL A 139 -7.18 -6.51 14.64
C VAL A 139 -7.62 -7.97 14.63
N ALA A 140 -6.93 -8.82 13.86
CA ALA A 140 -7.27 -10.24 13.78
C ALA A 140 -6.84 -11.04 15.03
N ARG A 141 -5.92 -10.49 15.84
CA ARG A 141 -5.41 -11.11 17.08
C ARG A 141 -4.89 -12.53 16.84
N PHE A 142 -4.08 -12.66 15.79
CA PHE A 142 -3.50 -13.92 15.34
C PHE A 142 -2.85 -14.72 16.49
N LYS A 143 -3.04 -16.03 16.44
CA LYS A 143 -2.42 -17.03 17.31
C LYS A 143 -1.72 -18.09 16.46
N ALA A 144 -0.62 -18.61 16.98
CA ALA A 144 0.02 -19.77 16.37
C ALA A 144 -0.99 -20.93 16.27
N GLY A 145 -1.04 -21.57 15.11
CA GLY A 145 -2.04 -22.58 14.77
C GLY A 145 -3.24 -22.07 13.98
N ASP A 146 -3.48 -20.75 13.90
CA ASP A 146 -4.60 -20.22 13.10
C ASP A 146 -4.44 -20.53 11.60
N ALA A 147 -5.56 -20.82 10.94
CA ALA A 147 -5.67 -20.99 9.51
C ALA A 147 -6.12 -19.67 8.85
N VAL A 148 -5.29 -19.15 7.93
CA VAL A 148 -5.42 -17.79 7.40
C VAL A 148 -5.72 -17.79 5.91
N LEU A 149 -6.80 -17.13 5.51
CA LEU A 149 -7.14 -16.83 4.13
C LEU A 149 -6.86 -15.35 3.85
N VAL A 150 -6.16 -15.05 2.75
CA VAL A 150 -5.80 -13.67 2.39
C VAL A 150 -6.36 -13.33 1.00
N THR A 151 -7.13 -12.24 0.88
CA THR A 151 -7.58 -11.73 -0.43
C THR A 151 -6.61 -10.69 -0.98
N SER A 152 -6.56 -10.55 -2.31
CA SER A 152 -5.51 -9.75 -2.99
C SER A 152 -4.11 -10.12 -2.50
N ALA A 153 -3.87 -11.43 -2.32
CA ALA A 153 -2.72 -11.93 -1.57
C ALA A 153 -1.37 -11.57 -2.21
N ALA A 154 -1.32 -11.39 -3.53
CA ALA A 154 -0.10 -10.96 -4.23
C ALA A 154 0.13 -9.43 -4.21
N GLY A 155 -0.74 -8.66 -3.54
CA GLY A 155 -0.53 -7.23 -3.30
C GLY A 155 0.42 -7.00 -2.10
N PRO A 156 0.94 -5.77 -1.93
CA PRO A 156 1.94 -5.48 -0.90
C PRO A 156 1.46 -5.74 0.52
N VAL A 157 0.19 -5.42 0.83
CA VAL A 157 -0.42 -5.70 2.14
C VAL A 157 -0.64 -7.20 2.33
N GLY A 158 -1.36 -7.84 1.39
CA GLY A 158 -1.71 -9.27 1.49
C GLY A 158 -0.49 -10.18 1.55
N ALA A 159 0.53 -9.92 0.74
CA ALA A 159 1.74 -10.74 0.70
C ALA A 159 2.52 -10.62 2.01
N THR A 160 2.56 -9.42 2.59
CA THR A 160 3.20 -9.18 3.89
C THR A 160 2.42 -9.87 5.01
N ALA A 161 1.08 -9.76 5.01
CA ALA A 161 0.24 -10.37 6.04
C ALA A 161 0.36 -11.90 6.05
N GLY A 162 0.34 -12.54 4.87
CA GLY A 162 0.52 -13.99 4.78
C GLY A 162 1.92 -14.46 5.22
N GLN A 163 2.98 -13.74 4.83
CA GLN A 163 4.34 -14.04 5.29
C GLN A 163 4.51 -13.89 6.81
N LEU A 164 3.90 -12.86 7.40
CA LEU A 164 3.88 -12.69 8.86
C LEU A 164 3.15 -13.86 9.53
N ALA A 165 1.97 -14.24 9.03
CA ALA A 165 1.22 -15.38 9.55
C ALA A 165 2.03 -16.69 9.47
N LYS A 166 2.71 -16.95 8.35
CA LYS A 166 3.63 -18.09 8.21
C LYS A 166 4.75 -18.05 9.23
N ALA A 167 5.44 -16.90 9.35
CA ALA A 167 6.55 -16.73 10.28
C ALA A 167 6.13 -16.88 11.76
N TRP A 168 4.86 -16.61 12.08
CA TRP A 168 4.31 -16.73 13.44
C TRP A 168 3.63 -18.07 13.72
N GLY A 169 3.74 -19.03 12.80
CA GLY A 169 3.30 -20.40 13.03
C GLY A 169 1.83 -20.64 12.69
N ALA A 170 1.30 -19.98 11.65
CA ALA A 170 0.00 -20.34 11.09
C ALA A 170 -0.02 -21.82 10.69
N SER A 171 -1.12 -22.52 10.95
CA SER A 171 -1.26 -23.92 10.54
C SER A 171 -1.39 -24.03 9.02
N LYS A 172 -1.99 -23.02 8.39
CA LYS A 172 -2.14 -22.91 6.94
C LYS A 172 -2.35 -21.46 6.53
N VAL A 173 -1.76 -21.04 5.42
CA VAL A 173 -1.99 -19.73 4.79
C VAL A 173 -2.31 -19.93 3.31
N VAL A 174 -3.51 -19.49 2.90
CA VAL A 174 -3.97 -19.59 1.51
C VAL A 174 -4.21 -18.20 0.95
N GLY A 175 -3.69 -17.95 -0.25
CA GLY A 175 -3.81 -16.67 -0.92
C GLY A 175 -4.82 -16.71 -2.06
N VAL A 176 -5.61 -15.65 -2.22
CA VAL A 176 -6.49 -15.48 -3.39
C VAL A 176 -5.95 -14.36 -4.28
N ALA A 177 -5.70 -14.67 -5.55
CA ALA A 177 -5.11 -13.75 -6.52
C ALA A 177 -5.78 -13.84 -7.90
N GLY A 178 -5.50 -12.87 -8.76
CA GLY A 178 -6.22 -12.70 -10.04
C GLY A 178 -5.50 -13.20 -11.29
N SER A 179 -4.45 -14.04 -11.13
CA SER A 179 -3.76 -14.73 -12.22
C SER A 179 -2.96 -15.92 -11.68
N ASP A 180 -2.69 -16.90 -12.54
CA ASP A 180 -1.89 -18.08 -12.18
C ASP A 180 -0.44 -17.72 -11.86
N GLU A 181 0.10 -16.70 -12.54
CA GLU A 181 1.43 -16.15 -12.24
C GLU A 181 1.53 -15.65 -10.80
N LYS A 182 0.53 -14.88 -10.35
CA LYS A 182 0.47 -14.40 -8.96
C LYS A 182 0.32 -15.56 -7.98
N CYS A 183 -0.46 -16.59 -8.33
CA CYS A 183 -0.63 -17.76 -7.49
C CYS A 183 0.69 -18.54 -7.33
N ARG A 184 1.42 -18.77 -8.43
CA ARG A 184 2.75 -19.39 -8.37
C ARG A 184 3.73 -18.57 -7.53
N TRP A 185 3.76 -17.24 -7.73
CA TRP A 185 4.61 -16.38 -6.92
C TRP A 185 4.30 -16.50 -5.41
N LEU A 186 3.02 -16.59 -5.04
CA LEU A 186 2.61 -16.75 -3.64
C LEU A 186 3.15 -18.05 -3.03
N THR A 187 3.05 -19.16 -3.75
CA THR A 187 3.44 -20.48 -3.24
C THR A 187 4.95 -20.72 -3.33
N GLU A 188 5.59 -20.31 -4.43
CA GLU A 188 7.01 -20.61 -4.71
C GLU A 188 7.96 -19.57 -4.11
N THR A 189 7.53 -18.31 -4.01
CA THR A 189 8.37 -17.21 -3.51
C THR A 189 7.93 -16.72 -2.14
N ALA A 190 6.64 -16.41 -1.95
CA ALA A 190 6.15 -15.81 -0.71
C ALA A 190 5.83 -16.82 0.40
N GLY A 191 5.97 -18.13 0.14
CA GLY A 191 5.85 -19.19 1.14
C GLY A 191 4.41 -19.50 1.60
N PHE A 192 3.40 -19.14 0.83
CA PHE A 192 2.02 -19.56 1.08
C PHE A 192 1.86 -21.07 0.86
N ASP A 193 0.98 -21.71 1.62
CA ASP A 193 0.74 -23.16 1.51
C ASP A 193 -0.06 -23.50 0.24
N ALA A 194 -0.98 -22.62 -0.16
CA ALA A 194 -1.72 -22.73 -1.41
C ALA A 194 -2.13 -21.35 -1.93
N ALA A 195 -2.51 -21.29 -3.21
CA ALA A 195 -3.08 -20.09 -3.80
C ALA A 195 -4.19 -20.43 -4.81
N ILE A 196 -5.24 -19.59 -4.83
CA ILE A 196 -6.42 -19.78 -5.67
C ILE A 196 -6.54 -18.60 -6.64
N ASN A 197 -6.59 -18.91 -7.93
CA ASN A 197 -6.92 -17.91 -8.95
C ASN A 197 -8.44 -17.74 -9.05
N TYR A 198 -8.97 -16.64 -8.50
CA TYR A 198 -10.42 -16.42 -8.44
C TYR A 198 -11.07 -16.20 -9.80
N LYS A 199 -10.29 -15.91 -10.85
CA LYS A 199 -10.81 -15.69 -12.21
C LYS A 199 -11.02 -16.98 -12.99
N THR A 200 -10.28 -18.03 -12.65
CA THR A 200 -10.34 -19.33 -13.34
C THR A 200 -11.04 -20.40 -12.49
N ALA A 201 -11.17 -20.18 -11.17
CA ALA A 201 -11.95 -21.03 -10.30
C ALA A 201 -13.43 -21.02 -10.70
N ALA A 202 -13.97 -22.18 -11.10
CA ALA A 202 -15.38 -22.35 -11.42
C ALA A 202 -16.26 -22.07 -10.20
N ASP A 203 -15.86 -22.60 -9.05
CA ASP A 203 -16.48 -22.33 -7.75
C ASP A 203 -15.39 -21.95 -6.73
N LEU A 204 -15.39 -20.66 -6.36
CA LEU A 204 -14.42 -20.11 -5.41
C LEU A 204 -14.69 -20.60 -3.98
N THR A 205 -15.96 -20.76 -3.60
CA THR A 205 -16.36 -21.20 -2.26
C THR A 205 -15.91 -22.65 -2.05
N ALA A 206 -16.18 -23.51 -3.03
CA ALA A 206 -15.73 -24.90 -2.99
C ALA A 206 -14.19 -25.01 -2.99
N ALA A 207 -13.49 -24.20 -3.80
CA ALA A 207 -12.03 -24.17 -3.82
C ALA A 207 -11.42 -23.76 -2.46
N ILE A 208 -12.01 -22.76 -1.79
CA ILE A 208 -11.60 -22.36 -0.45
C ILE A 208 -11.89 -23.47 0.57
N ALA A 209 -13.10 -24.05 0.54
CA ALA A 209 -13.47 -25.12 1.47
C ALA A 209 -12.57 -26.35 1.35
N ALA A 210 -12.12 -26.69 0.13
CA ALA A 210 -11.17 -27.76 -0.11
C ALA A 210 -9.81 -27.50 0.57
N GLU A 211 -9.38 -26.24 0.63
CA GLU A 211 -8.15 -25.87 1.32
C GLU A 211 -8.32 -25.80 2.84
N PHE A 212 -9.53 -25.57 3.35
CA PHE A 212 -9.84 -25.39 4.76
C PHE A 212 -10.91 -26.37 5.26
N PRO A 213 -10.62 -27.69 5.33
CA PRO A 213 -11.60 -28.69 5.76
C PRO A 213 -12.06 -28.51 7.22
N LYS A 214 -11.32 -27.76 8.03
CA LYS A 214 -11.66 -27.41 9.42
C LYS A 214 -12.18 -25.97 9.58
N GLY A 215 -12.36 -25.24 8.48
CA GLY A 215 -12.70 -23.81 8.49
C GLY A 215 -11.49 -22.89 8.45
N VAL A 216 -11.79 -21.59 8.30
CA VAL A 216 -10.83 -20.48 8.29
C VAL A 216 -10.93 -19.75 9.62
N ASP A 217 -9.83 -19.56 10.33
CA ASP A 217 -9.80 -18.80 11.59
C ASP A 217 -9.72 -17.29 11.31
N ILE A 218 -8.94 -16.90 10.30
CA ILE A 218 -8.75 -15.49 9.92
C ILE A 218 -8.92 -15.29 8.42
N LEU A 219 -9.84 -14.40 8.05
CA LEU A 219 -9.91 -13.80 6.72
C LEU A 219 -9.27 -12.41 6.75
N PHE A 220 -8.09 -12.28 6.16
CA PHE A 220 -7.47 -10.97 5.92
C PHE A 220 -7.96 -10.42 4.58
N ASP A 221 -8.99 -9.56 4.65
CA ASP A 221 -9.65 -9.03 3.45
C ASP A 221 -9.10 -7.67 2.99
N ASN A 222 -8.65 -7.61 1.74
CA ASN A 222 -8.19 -6.41 1.04
C ASN A 222 -9.13 -6.00 -0.13
N VAL A 223 -10.24 -6.70 -0.35
CA VAL A 223 -11.09 -6.54 -1.54
C VAL A 223 -12.52 -6.11 -1.20
N GLY A 224 -13.15 -6.74 -0.23
CA GLY A 224 -14.54 -6.46 0.15
C GLY A 224 -15.59 -6.95 -0.86
N ASN A 225 -16.81 -6.45 -0.70
CA ASN A 225 -17.94 -6.56 -1.63
C ASN A 225 -18.30 -8.02 -1.99
N ALA A 226 -18.65 -8.26 -3.26
CA ALA A 226 -19.04 -9.56 -3.79
C ALA A 226 -17.98 -10.65 -3.58
N MET A 227 -16.72 -10.29 -3.36
CA MET A 227 -15.67 -11.26 -3.04
C MET A 227 -15.88 -11.86 -1.65
N VAL A 228 -16.20 -11.03 -0.64
CA VAL A 228 -16.48 -11.48 0.72
C VAL A 228 -17.73 -12.36 0.75
N ASN A 229 -18.78 -11.99 0.02
CA ASN A 229 -20.01 -12.81 -0.07
C ASN A 229 -19.79 -14.19 -0.72
N ARG A 230 -18.72 -14.37 -1.49
CA ARG A 230 -18.34 -15.69 -2.04
C ARG A 230 -17.48 -16.51 -1.08
N MET A 231 -16.98 -15.89 -0.01
CA MET A 231 -16.04 -16.51 0.92
C MET A 231 -16.67 -16.80 2.28
N LEU A 232 -17.66 -16.02 2.69
CA LEU A 232 -18.45 -16.25 3.89
C LEU A 232 -19.71 -17.08 3.55
N PRO A 233 -20.08 -18.08 4.38
CA PRO A 233 -21.31 -18.84 4.22
C PRO A 233 -22.58 -17.98 4.41
#